data_AF-A0A534WTA2-F1
#
_entry.id   AF-A0A534WTA2-F1
#
_cell.length_a   1.000
_cell.length_b   1.000
_cell.length_c   1.000
_cell.angle_alpha   90.00
_cell.angle_beta   90.00
_cell.angle_gamma   90.00
#
_symmetry.space_group_name_H-M   'P 1'
#
loop_
_entity.id
_entity.type
_entity.pdbx_description
1 polymer ?
#
loop_
_entity_poly.entity_id
_entity_poly.type
_entity_poly.pdbx_seq_one_letter_code
_entity_poly.pdbx_strand_id
1 'polypeptide(L)'
;MLNRALETVAGLVESLQKGRGITGATTQRGGTEMTGGRKGSTVAASNTGGYYARIRKQRGGGHLVEFPDLPGCLTEGDSLREALENAREALSGWLFVAIKHGDEIPASRIRRGRDYHQVVPDLDVTIPLAILSARKRRGLTQQQVAHALGISQQAYRKLEMPGRSNPTLKTLERLGGVLGLELQLKAA
;
A
#
# COMPACT_ATOMS: atom_id res chain seq x y z
N MET A 1 18.63 11.00 22.10
CA MET A 1 19.31 10.06 21.17
C MET A 1 18.53 9.77 19.89
N LEU A 2 17.18 9.82 19.89
CA LEU A 2 16.34 9.56 18.71
C LEU A 2 16.55 10.57 17.55
N ASN A 3 16.82 11.84 17.87
CA ASN A 3 17.00 12.91 16.86
C ASN A 3 18.21 12.70 15.95
N ARG A 4 19.32 12.19 16.52
CA ARG A 4 20.56 11.92 15.76
C ARG A 4 20.38 10.81 14.71
N ALA A 5 19.56 9.81 15.03
CA ALA A 5 19.27 8.72 14.10
C ALA A 5 18.40 9.19 12.91
N LEU A 6 17.44 10.08 13.16
CA LEU A 6 16.61 10.69 12.11
C LEU A 6 17.43 11.58 11.16
N GLU A 7 18.34 12.39 11.71
CA GLU A 7 19.27 13.22 10.92
C GLU A 7 20.21 12.36 10.04
N THR A 8 20.67 11.22 10.57
CA THR A 8 21.56 10.30 9.84
C THR A 8 20.84 9.64 8.65
N VAL A 9 19.57 9.25 8.83
CA VAL A 9 18.75 8.66 7.77
C VAL A 9 18.38 9.70 6.71
N ALA A 10 18.08 10.94 7.12
CA ALA A 10 17.82 12.04 6.18
C ALA A 10 19.05 12.36 5.31
N GLY A 11 20.25 12.39 5.88
CA GLY A 11 21.49 12.61 5.14
C GLY A 11 21.83 11.49 4.13
N LEU A 12 21.47 10.25 4.45
CA LEU A 12 21.60 9.10 3.53
C LEU A 12 20.64 9.22 2.35
N VAL A 13 19.41 9.68 2.56
CA VAL A 13 18.42 9.89 1.49
C VAL A 13 18.86 10.99 0.53
N GLU A 14 19.39 12.10 1.03
CA GLU A 14 19.92 13.18 0.18
C GLU A 14 21.15 12.74 -0.64
N SER A 15 22.04 11.95 -0.04
CA SER A 15 23.25 11.45 -0.70
C SER A 15 22.90 10.50 -1.87
N LEU A 16 21.84 9.70 -1.72
CA LEU A 16 21.35 8.81 -2.78
C LEU A 16 20.62 9.54 -3.90
N GLN A 17 20.06 10.74 -3.65
CA GLN A 17 19.42 11.58 -4.66
C GLN A 17 20.43 12.39 -5.48
N LYS A 18 21.54 12.83 -4.86
CA LYS A 18 22.60 13.63 -5.50
C LYS A 18 23.52 12.82 -6.44
N GLY A 19 23.54 11.49 -6.34
CA GLY A 19 24.38 10.61 -7.18
C GLY A 19 23.91 10.37 -8.63
N ARG A 20 22.80 10.98 -9.07
CA ARG A 20 22.27 10.83 -10.44
C ARG A 20 22.69 11.98 -11.36
N GLY A 21 23.99 12.14 -11.59
CA GLY A 21 24.48 13.14 -12.53
C GLY A 21 25.90 12.88 -13.01
N ILE A 22 26.08 12.03 -14.01
CA ILE A 22 27.25 12.09 -14.92
C ILE A 22 26.78 11.74 -16.35
N THR A 23 26.78 12.75 -17.22
CA THR A 23 26.84 12.69 -18.69
C THR A 23 28.20 12.08 -19.09
N GLY A 24 28.33 11.05 -19.91
CA GLY A 24 28.07 11.00 -21.36
C GLY A 24 29.27 10.33 -22.04
N ALA A 25 29.03 9.38 -22.95
CA ALA A 25 30.03 8.92 -23.92
C ALA A 25 29.31 8.42 -25.18
N THR A 26 29.57 9.11 -26.29
CA THR A 26 29.05 8.90 -27.65
C THR A 26 29.65 7.65 -28.29
N THR A 27 28.83 6.82 -28.93
CA THR A 27 29.15 6.10 -30.18
C THR A 27 27.84 5.70 -30.87
N GLN A 28 27.69 6.11 -32.13
CA GLN A 28 26.56 5.81 -33.00
C GLN A 28 26.65 4.38 -33.57
N ARG A 29 25.52 3.67 -33.62
CA ARG A 29 24.88 3.17 -34.86
C ARG A 29 23.67 2.26 -34.55
N GLY A 30 22.52 2.64 -35.11
CA GLY A 30 21.58 1.72 -35.75
C GLY A 30 20.50 1.06 -34.88
N GLY A 31 19.24 1.46 -35.10
CA GLY A 31 18.13 0.50 -35.16
C GLY A 31 16.96 0.71 -34.20
N THR A 32 15.90 1.29 -34.75
CA THR A 32 14.46 1.14 -34.39
C THR A 32 13.89 1.98 -33.25
N GLU A 33 12.88 2.75 -33.62
CA GLU A 33 12.14 3.71 -32.81
C GLU A 33 11.32 3.08 -31.68
N MET A 34 11.24 3.87 -30.63
CA MET A 34 10.49 3.68 -29.39
C MET A 34 9.08 4.28 -29.53
N THR A 35 8.06 3.55 -29.09
CA THR A 35 6.89 4.18 -28.45
C THR A 35 6.49 3.43 -27.18
N GLY A 36 7.44 3.27 -26.26
CA GLY A 36 7.16 2.86 -24.87
C GLY A 36 6.80 4.07 -24.03
N GLY A 37 5.54 4.49 -24.07
CA GLY A 37 5.04 5.56 -23.22
C GLY A 37 5.14 5.18 -21.74
N ARG A 38 6.19 5.65 -21.05
CA ARG A 38 6.25 5.68 -19.59
C ARG A 38 5.15 6.60 -19.09
N LYS A 39 3.96 6.06 -18.84
CA LYS A 39 3.00 6.72 -17.96
C LYS A 39 3.61 6.73 -16.56
N GLY A 40 3.93 7.94 -16.10
CA GLY A 40 4.43 8.16 -14.75
C GLY A 40 3.51 7.47 -13.74
N SER A 41 4.12 6.66 -12.87
CA SER A 41 3.44 6.01 -11.75
C SER A 41 3.01 7.09 -10.76
N THR A 42 1.84 7.67 -11.00
CA THR A 42 1.20 8.60 -10.06
C THR A 42 0.64 7.75 -8.93
N VAL A 43 1.43 7.53 -7.87
CA VAL A 43 0.92 6.88 -6.66
C VAL A 43 -0.01 7.86 -5.97
N ALA A 44 -1.30 7.77 -6.29
CA ALA A 44 -2.37 8.54 -5.66
C ALA A 44 -2.55 8.16 -4.17
N ALA A 45 -3.25 9.04 -3.44
CA ALA A 45 -3.41 9.13 -1.99
C ALA A 45 -3.41 7.81 -1.18
N SER A 46 -2.94 7.89 0.07
CA SER A 46 -2.76 6.76 1.00
C SER A 46 -4.01 5.90 1.22
N ASN A 47 -4.03 4.70 0.64
CA ASN A 47 -5.05 3.68 0.87
C ASN A 47 -5.04 3.06 2.28
N THR A 48 -4.19 3.56 3.19
CA THR A 48 -4.06 3.01 4.54
C THR A 48 -5.33 3.24 5.39
N GLY A 49 -6.17 4.20 5.01
CA GLY A 49 -7.48 4.41 5.63
C GLY A 49 -8.56 3.43 5.16
N GLY A 50 -8.27 2.49 4.29
CA GLY A 50 -9.27 1.59 3.71
C GLY A 50 -9.99 2.17 2.48
N TYR A 51 -11.08 1.53 2.08
CA TYR A 51 -11.86 1.86 0.88
C TYR A 51 -13.30 2.16 1.24
N TYR A 52 -13.96 2.99 0.43
CA TYR A 52 -15.36 3.30 0.61
C TYR A 52 -16.23 2.27 -0.11
N ALA A 53 -16.96 1.48 0.67
CA ALA A 53 -18.01 0.60 0.20
C ALA A 53 -19.30 1.39 0.02
N ARG A 54 -20.03 1.11 -1.07
CA ARG A 54 -21.41 1.55 -1.26
C ARG A 54 -22.34 0.41 -0.83
N ILE A 55 -23.23 0.68 0.12
CA ILE A 55 -24.17 -0.31 0.65
C ILE A 55 -25.61 0.10 0.29
N ARG A 56 -26.33 -0.77 -0.43
CA ARG A 56 -27.71 -0.53 -0.85
C ARG A 56 -28.64 -1.65 -0.38
N LYS A 57 -29.75 -1.28 0.27
CA LYS A 57 -30.83 -2.22 0.59
C LYS A 57 -31.48 -2.75 -0.69
N GLN A 58 -31.64 -4.05 -0.81
CA GLN A 58 -32.26 -4.67 -1.98
C GLN A 58 -33.78 -4.87 -1.80
N ARG A 59 -34.51 -5.03 -2.91
CA ARG A 59 -35.98 -5.20 -2.91
C ARG A 59 -36.43 -6.48 -2.19
N GLY A 60 -35.62 -7.54 -2.22
CA GLY A 60 -35.91 -8.83 -1.60
C GLY A 60 -35.49 -8.95 -0.12
N GLY A 61 -34.99 -7.88 0.49
CA GLY A 61 -34.27 -7.95 1.77
C GLY A 61 -32.76 -7.93 1.55
N GLY A 62 -31.98 -7.86 2.63
CA GLY A 62 -30.52 -7.80 2.57
C GLY A 62 -29.94 -6.48 2.01
N HIS A 63 -28.61 -6.46 1.95
CA HIS A 63 -27.80 -5.32 1.56
C HIS A 63 -26.73 -5.76 0.56
N LEU A 64 -26.70 -5.11 -0.60
CA LEU A 64 -25.60 -5.24 -1.56
C LEU A 64 -24.47 -4.30 -1.18
N VAL A 65 -23.24 -4.80 -1.20
CA VAL A 65 -22.02 -4.05 -0.96
C VAL A 65 -21.18 -4.05 -2.22
N GLU A 66 -20.70 -2.88 -2.63
CA GLU A 66 -19.79 -2.73 -3.75
C GLU A 66 -18.68 -1.76 -3.40
N PHE A 67 -17.45 -2.01 -3.87
CA PHE A 67 -16.34 -1.07 -3.75
C PHE A 67 -16.08 -0.40 -5.10
N PRO A 68 -16.52 0.85 -5.34
CA PRO A 68 -16.46 1.41 -6.69
C PRO A 68 -15.04 1.66 -7.21
N ASP A 69 -14.06 1.77 -6.30
CA ASP A 69 -12.65 1.92 -6.66
C ASP A 69 -11.96 0.56 -6.87
N LEU A 70 -12.61 -0.56 -6.56
CA LEU A 70 -12.11 -1.93 -6.69
C LEU A 70 -13.09 -2.75 -7.55
N PRO A 71 -13.02 -2.65 -8.89
CA PRO A 71 -13.91 -3.37 -9.78
C PRO A 71 -13.97 -4.88 -9.47
N GLY A 72 -15.18 -5.42 -9.39
CA GLY A 72 -15.43 -6.82 -9.06
C GLY A 72 -15.39 -7.16 -7.56
N CYS A 73 -15.03 -6.22 -6.69
CA CYS A 73 -15.12 -6.42 -5.24
C CYS A 73 -16.57 -6.14 -4.76
N LEU A 74 -17.33 -7.23 -4.62
CA LEU A 74 -18.76 -7.25 -4.33
C LEU A 74 -19.04 -8.27 -3.24
N THR A 75 -20.03 -8.00 -2.40
CA THR A 75 -20.55 -8.96 -1.42
C THR A 75 -21.95 -8.54 -0.98
N GLU A 76 -22.60 -9.33 -0.13
CA GLU A 76 -23.92 -9.04 0.41
C GLU A 76 -24.05 -9.52 1.86
N GLY A 77 -25.10 -9.08 2.55
CA GLY A 77 -25.45 -9.56 3.88
C GLY A 77 -26.90 -9.27 4.23
N ASP A 78 -27.51 -10.07 5.09
CA ASP A 78 -28.94 -9.95 5.44
C ASP A 78 -29.20 -8.70 6.28
N SER A 79 -28.23 -8.32 7.11
CA SER A 79 -28.23 -7.10 7.92
C SER A 79 -27.14 -6.12 7.50
N LEU A 80 -27.26 -4.84 7.87
CA LEU A 80 -26.20 -3.86 7.64
C LEU A 80 -24.89 -4.26 8.34
N ARG A 81 -24.99 -4.84 9.54
CA ARG A 81 -23.83 -5.31 10.31
C ARG A 81 -23.10 -6.42 9.57
N GLU A 82 -23.83 -7.46 9.18
CA GLU A 82 -23.27 -8.57 8.41
C GLU A 82 -22.70 -8.10 7.08
N ALA A 83 -23.39 -7.20 6.38
CA ALA A 83 -22.90 -6.62 5.14
C ALA A 83 -21.56 -5.89 5.33
N LEU A 84 -21.36 -5.19 6.46
CA LEU A 84 -20.09 -4.54 6.80
C LEU A 84 -18.99 -5.56 7.17
N GLU A 85 -19.33 -6.62 7.90
CA GLU A 85 -18.42 -7.72 8.22
C GLU A 85 -17.94 -8.40 6.91
N ASN A 86 -18.89 -8.78 6.05
CA ASN A 86 -18.61 -9.36 4.73
C ASN A 86 -17.85 -8.38 3.82
N ALA A 87 -18.13 -7.07 3.90
CA ALA A 87 -17.41 -6.05 3.16
C ALA A 87 -15.92 -6.05 3.51
N ARG A 88 -15.60 -6.20 4.80
CA ARG A 88 -14.21 -6.27 5.28
C ARG A 88 -13.51 -7.50 4.72
N GLU A 89 -14.15 -8.67 4.77
CA GLU A 89 -13.60 -9.91 4.22
C GLU A 89 -13.36 -9.81 2.70
N ALA A 90 -14.35 -9.31 1.96
CA ALA A 90 -14.24 -9.11 0.51
C ALA A 90 -13.10 -8.15 0.16
N LEU A 91 -12.98 -7.02 0.89
CA LEU A 91 -11.90 -6.06 0.72
C LEU A 91 -10.53 -6.67 1.03
N SER A 92 -10.40 -7.38 2.17
CA SER A 92 -9.18 -8.08 2.57
C SER A 92 -8.77 -9.09 1.49
N GLY A 93 -9.70 -9.91 1.00
CA GLY A 93 -9.45 -10.91 -0.02
C GLY A 93 -9.00 -10.30 -1.36
N TRP A 94 -9.69 -9.25 -1.82
CA TRP A 94 -9.33 -8.54 -3.05
C TRP A 94 -7.89 -8.00 -2.98
N LEU A 95 -7.57 -7.29 -1.90
CA LEU A 95 -6.24 -6.70 -1.69
C LEU A 95 -5.16 -7.76 -1.49
N PHE A 96 -5.48 -8.84 -0.78
CA PHE A 96 -4.58 -9.97 -0.58
C PHE A 96 -4.10 -10.54 -1.91
N VAL A 97 -5.03 -10.81 -2.82
CA VAL A 97 -4.73 -11.35 -4.15
C VAL A 97 -3.91 -10.34 -4.96
N ALA A 98 -4.34 -9.08 -5.02
CA ALA A 98 -3.62 -8.04 -5.76
C ALA A 98 -2.17 -7.88 -5.28
N ILE A 99 -1.93 -7.85 -3.96
CA ILE A 99 -0.57 -7.76 -3.40
C ILE A 99 0.25 -9.02 -3.73
N LYS A 100 -0.34 -10.21 -3.60
CA LYS A 100 0.34 -11.49 -3.86
C LYS A 100 0.79 -11.63 -5.31
N HIS A 101 -0.02 -11.15 -6.25
CA HIS A 101 0.29 -11.18 -7.68
C HIS A 101 1.12 -9.98 -8.15
N GLY A 102 1.27 -8.96 -7.31
CA GLY A 102 2.02 -7.75 -7.64
C GLY A 102 1.25 -6.79 -8.55
N ASP A 103 -0.08 -6.92 -8.57
CA ASP A 103 -0.99 -6.11 -9.37
C ASP A 103 -0.96 -4.64 -8.94
N GLU A 104 -1.41 -3.76 -9.84
CA GLU A 104 -1.66 -2.37 -9.48
C GLU A 104 -2.88 -2.28 -8.56
N ILE A 105 -2.70 -1.59 -7.43
CA ILE A 105 -3.75 -1.39 -6.44
C ILE A 105 -4.34 0.01 -6.66
N PRO A 106 -5.61 0.13 -7.09
CA PRO A 106 -6.25 1.42 -7.33
C PRO A 106 -6.26 2.29 -6.06
N ALA A 107 -6.13 3.60 -6.21
CA ALA A 107 -6.25 4.49 -5.06
C ALA A 107 -7.71 4.60 -4.58
N SER A 108 -7.90 4.52 -3.27
CA SER A 108 -9.15 4.79 -2.57
C SER A 108 -9.52 6.25 -2.72
N ARG A 109 -10.74 6.53 -3.17
CA ARG A 109 -11.27 7.88 -3.30
C ARG A 109 -12.22 8.15 -2.15
N ILE A 110 -12.14 9.36 -1.59
CA ILE A 110 -13.12 9.79 -0.58
C ILE A 110 -14.49 9.86 -1.24
N ARG A 111 -15.44 9.12 -0.68
CA ARG A 111 -16.84 9.12 -1.12
C ARG A 111 -17.72 9.65 0.00
N ARG A 112 -18.69 10.48 -0.37
CA ARG A 112 -19.65 11.08 0.56
C ARG A 112 -21.06 10.61 0.18
N GLY A 113 -21.91 10.40 1.17
CA GLY A 113 -23.27 9.93 0.99
C GLY A 113 -23.68 9.05 2.15
N ARG A 114 -25.00 8.90 2.36
CA ARG A 114 -25.54 8.06 3.44
C ARG A 114 -25.35 6.56 3.20
N ASP A 115 -25.13 6.17 1.95
CA ASP A 115 -24.90 4.80 1.50
C ASP A 115 -23.41 4.45 1.40
N TYR A 116 -22.51 5.37 1.73
CA TYR A 116 -21.06 5.12 1.70
C TYR A 116 -20.50 4.88 3.10
N HIS A 117 -19.78 3.78 3.25
CA HIS A 117 -19.14 3.36 4.50
C HIS A 117 -17.65 3.12 4.25
N GLN A 118 -16.80 3.68 5.11
CA GLN A 118 -15.37 3.40 5.05
C GLN A 118 -15.11 2.03 5.68
N VAL A 119 -14.50 1.13 4.93
CA VAL A 119 -14.14 -0.22 5.36
C VAL A 119 -12.63 -0.34 5.34
N VAL A 120 -12.08 -0.77 6.47
CA VAL A 120 -10.63 -1.03 6.64
C VAL A 120 -10.43 -2.54 6.54
N PRO A 121 -9.46 -3.03 5.74
CA PRO A 121 -9.19 -4.46 5.67
C PRO A 121 -8.61 -4.99 6.99
N ASP A 122 -8.41 -6.30 7.07
CA ASP A 122 -7.75 -6.95 8.19
C ASP A 122 -6.30 -6.47 8.36
N LEU A 123 -5.76 -6.59 9.57
CA LEU A 123 -4.41 -6.09 9.90
C LEU A 123 -3.32 -6.81 9.11
N ASP A 124 -3.52 -8.10 8.82
CA ASP A 124 -2.61 -8.93 8.04
C ASP A 124 -2.51 -8.51 6.56
N VAL A 125 -3.46 -7.71 6.09
CA VAL A 125 -3.44 -7.04 4.77
C VAL A 125 -3.03 -5.57 4.90
N THR A 126 -3.59 -4.87 5.90
CA THR A 126 -3.37 -3.44 6.14
C THR A 126 -1.90 -3.12 6.36
N ILE A 127 -1.21 -3.89 7.20
CA ILE A 127 0.20 -3.66 7.53
C ILE A 127 1.10 -3.84 6.28
N PRO A 128 1.05 -4.97 5.55
CA PRO A 128 1.78 -5.12 4.30
C PRO A 128 1.47 -4.04 3.26
N LEU A 129 0.19 -3.68 3.11
CA LEU A 129 -0.22 -2.63 2.18
C LEU A 129 0.37 -1.27 2.55
N ALA A 130 0.40 -0.92 3.84
CA ALA A 130 1.00 0.31 4.34
C ALA A 130 2.50 0.37 4.04
N ILE A 131 3.23 -0.72 4.33
CA ILE A 131 4.66 -0.84 4.07
C ILE A 131 4.95 -0.73 2.56
N LEU A 132 4.23 -1.51 1.75
CA LEU A 132 4.34 -1.52 0.29
C LEU A 132 4.10 -0.12 -0.29
N SER A 133 3.02 0.53 0.13
CA SER A 133 2.63 1.85 -0.35
C SER A 133 3.64 2.92 0.05
N ALA A 134 4.12 2.90 1.30
CA ALA A 134 5.13 3.85 1.77
C ALA A 134 6.46 3.67 1.03
N ARG A 135 6.90 2.43 0.80
CA ARG A 135 8.10 2.15 0.01
C ARG A 135 7.95 2.65 -1.44
N LYS A 136 6.85 2.30 -2.10
CA LYS A 136 6.58 2.71 -3.50
C LYS A 136 6.50 4.23 -3.66
N ARG A 137 5.83 4.96 -2.75
CA ARG A 137 5.77 6.43 -2.77
C ARG A 137 7.14 7.09 -2.67
N ARG A 138 8.07 6.47 -1.97
CA ARG A 138 9.46 6.94 -1.84
C ARG A 138 10.38 6.50 -2.98
N GLY A 139 9.88 5.71 -3.93
CA GLY A 139 10.68 5.19 -5.04
C GLY A 139 11.78 4.21 -4.60
N LEU A 140 11.63 3.58 -3.43
CA LEU A 140 12.65 2.69 -2.86
C LEU A 140 12.47 1.25 -3.36
N THR A 141 13.59 0.56 -3.60
CA THR A 141 13.61 -0.88 -3.87
C THR A 141 13.48 -1.67 -2.55
N GLN A 142 13.04 -2.93 -2.64
CA GLN A 142 12.99 -3.81 -1.47
C GLN A 142 14.38 -4.00 -0.83
N GLN A 143 15.44 -4.05 -1.65
CA GLN A 143 16.81 -4.21 -1.18
C GLN A 143 17.30 -2.98 -0.40
N GLN A 144 16.96 -1.76 -0.84
CA GLN A 144 17.32 -0.54 -0.12
C GLN A 144 16.69 -0.50 1.29
N VAL A 145 15.42 -0.86 1.41
CA VAL A 145 14.74 -0.89 2.71
C VAL A 145 15.27 -2.03 3.58
N ALA A 146 15.51 -3.21 3.00
CA ALA A 146 16.10 -4.34 3.73
C ALA A 146 17.49 -3.99 4.29
N HIS A 147 18.34 -3.32 3.50
CA HIS A 147 19.65 -2.85 3.93
C HIS A 147 19.54 -1.81 5.06
N ALA A 148 18.67 -0.82 4.94
CA ALA A 148 18.43 0.17 6.00
C ALA A 148 17.90 -0.45 7.29
N LEU A 149 17.13 -1.53 7.19
CA LEU A 149 16.66 -2.32 8.33
C LEU A 149 17.67 -3.38 8.80
N GLY A 150 18.83 -3.54 8.16
CA GLY A 150 19.80 -4.59 8.50
C GLY A 150 19.21 -6.00 8.46
N ILE A 151 18.29 -6.29 7.53
CA ILE A 151 17.71 -7.62 7.32
C ILE A 151 17.93 -8.09 5.87
N SER A 152 17.74 -9.38 5.61
CA SER A 152 17.80 -9.90 4.23
C SER A 152 16.63 -9.39 3.38
N GLN A 153 16.82 -9.31 2.06
CA GLN A 153 15.75 -8.93 1.14
C GLN A 153 14.57 -9.90 1.21
N GLN A 154 14.81 -11.20 1.40
CA GLN A 154 13.75 -12.19 1.56
C GLN A 154 12.93 -11.97 2.84
N ALA A 155 13.59 -11.59 3.94
CA ALA A 155 12.89 -11.25 5.18
C ALA A 155 12.03 -10.00 4.99
N TYR A 156 12.55 -8.97 4.32
CA TYR A 156 11.77 -7.76 4.01
C TYR A 156 10.59 -8.06 3.08
N ARG A 157 10.78 -8.89 2.04
CA ARG A 157 9.70 -9.28 1.12
C ARG A 157 8.52 -9.88 1.86
N LYS A 158 8.75 -10.70 2.90
CA LYS A 158 7.67 -11.26 3.74
C LYS A 158 6.86 -10.18 4.47
N LEU A 159 7.46 -9.05 4.81
CA LEU A 159 6.77 -7.90 5.45
C LEU A 159 5.78 -7.23 4.51
N GLU A 160 6.00 -7.31 3.19
CA GLU A 160 5.08 -6.79 2.16
C GLU A 160 4.09 -7.83 1.65
N MET A 161 4.14 -9.07 2.16
CA MET A 161 3.26 -10.15 1.72
C MET A 161 2.23 -10.49 2.81
N PRO A 162 0.93 -10.29 2.53
CA PRO A 162 -0.15 -10.73 3.41
C PRO A 162 -0.03 -12.23 3.76
N GLY A 163 -0.32 -12.57 5.02
CA GLY A 163 -0.23 -13.94 5.55
C GLY A 163 1.19 -14.53 5.59
N ARG A 164 2.25 -13.75 5.30
CA ARG A 164 3.64 -14.25 5.31
C ARG A 164 4.51 -13.71 6.44
N SER A 165 4.02 -12.73 7.18
CA SER A 165 4.71 -12.23 8.36
C SER A 165 3.74 -11.70 9.41
N ASN A 166 4.18 -11.72 10.66
CA ASN A 166 3.57 -11.03 11.79
C ASN A 166 4.67 -10.18 12.45
N PRO A 167 4.95 -8.97 11.94
CA PRO A 167 6.05 -8.16 12.43
C PRO A 167 5.85 -7.77 13.90
N THR A 168 6.92 -7.81 14.69
CA THR A 168 6.89 -7.30 16.06
C THR A 168 6.71 -5.78 16.06
N LEU A 169 6.20 -5.22 17.16
CA LEU A 169 6.10 -3.76 17.33
C LEU A 169 7.46 -3.07 17.10
N LYS A 170 8.55 -3.63 17.62
CA LYS A 170 9.92 -3.13 17.37
C LYS A 170 10.27 -3.12 15.88
N THR A 171 9.79 -4.09 15.11
CA THR A 171 9.99 -4.09 13.65
C THR A 171 9.18 -2.98 12.98
N LEU A 172 7.94 -2.78 13.42
CA LEU A 172 7.08 -1.69 12.94
C LEU A 172 7.65 -0.31 13.27
N GLU A 173 8.21 -0.10 14.47
CA GLU A 173 8.90 1.14 14.85
C GLU A 173 10.11 1.42 13.94
N ARG A 174 10.93 0.39 13.67
CA ARG A 174 12.08 0.51 12.76
C ARG A 174 11.65 0.82 11.33
N LEU A 175 10.59 0.15 10.85
CA LEU A 175 9.94 0.47 9.57
C LEU A 175 9.44 1.92 9.57
N GLY A 176 8.89 2.40 10.68
CA GLY A 176 8.48 3.79 10.89
C GLY A 176 9.62 4.77 10.63
N GLY A 177 10.80 4.54 11.22
CA GLY A 177 11.98 5.37 10.99
C GLY A 177 12.47 5.36 9.53
N VAL A 178 12.44 4.21 8.86
CA VAL A 178 12.95 4.06 7.47
C VAL A 178 11.95 4.54 6.42
N LEU A 179 10.66 4.29 6.63
CA LEU A 179 9.58 4.54 5.67
C LEU A 179 8.71 5.74 6.03
N GLY A 180 8.97 6.41 7.15
CA GLY A 180 8.15 7.51 7.69
C GLY A 180 6.71 7.07 7.95
N LEU A 181 6.55 5.88 8.50
CA LEU A 181 5.26 5.40 8.98
C LEU A 181 5.08 5.79 10.44
N GLU A 182 3.87 6.17 10.81
CA GLU A 182 3.47 6.40 12.20
C GLU A 182 2.50 5.30 12.62
N LEU A 183 2.83 4.59 13.70
CA LEU A 183 1.94 3.58 14.28
C LEU A 183 1.07 4.25 15.35
N GLN A 184 -0.25 4.17 15.18
CA GLN A 184 -1.22 4.72 16.13
C GLN A 184 -2.19 3.62 16.57
N LEU A 185 -2.47 3.58 17.88
CA LEU A 185 -3.58 2.82 18.46
C LEU A 185 -4.66 3.81 18.87
N LYS A 186 -5.91 3.53 18.48
CA LYS A 186 -7.07 4.36 18.84
C LYS A 186 -8.06 3.46 19.57
N ALA A 187 -8.55 3.92 20.71
CA ALA A 187 -9.71 3.31 21.34
C ALA A 187 -10.95 3.61 20.47
N ALA A 188 -11.85 2.63 20.39
CA ALA A 188 -13.12 2.77 19.69
C ALA A 188 -14.11 3.63 20.48
#